data_AF-A0A7Y3GHZ7-F1
#
_entry.id   AF-A0A7Y3GHZ7-F1
#
_cell.length_a   1.000
_cell.length_b   1.000
_cell.length_c   1.000
_cell.angle_alpha   90.00
_cell.angle_beta   90.00
_cell.angle_gamma   90.00
#
_symmetry.space_group_name_H-M   'P 1'
#
loop_
_entity.id
_entity.type
_entity.pdbx_description
1 polymer ?
#
loop_
_entity_poly.entity_id
_entity_poly.type
_entity_poly.pdbx_seq_one_letter_code
_entity_poly.pdbx_strand_id
1 'polypeptide(L)'
;MLVYIFLITGFIFLIKGADLLVDGASSIARRLNISDLVIGLTVVAFGTSMPELFVNIIASFKGNTDIAIGNVVGSNIANVFLILGVSSIIYPLAVTKGTVWKEIPFSLLAAIVLFVVANDQLLDGSQVSELTRIDGLVLLSFFIIFIYYTFSIAARIEGMGEHVPA
;
A
#
# COMPACT_ATOMS: atom_id res chain seq x y z
N MET A 1 -20.75 -14.64 -21.05
CA MET A 1 -20.90 -15.55 -19.89
C MET A 1 -19.55 -16.10 -19.41
N LEU A 2 -18.76 -16.74 -20.29
CA LEU A 2 -17.45 -17.31 -19.93
C LEU A 2 -16.45 -16.28 -19.36
N VAL A 3 -16.42 -15.07 -19.91
CA VAL A 3 -15.55 -13.98 -19.43
C VAL A 3 -15.82 -13.63 -17.96
N TYR A 4 -17.09 -13.56 -17.55
CA TYR A 4 -17.45 -13.27 -16.16
C TYR A 4 -17.06 -14.40 -15.21
N ILE A 5 -17.15 -15.65 -15.67
CA ILE A 5 -16.70 -16.82 -14.89
C ILE A 5 -15.19 -16.75 -14.68
N PHE A 6 -14.41 -16.48 -15.73
CA PHE A 6 -12.96 -16.32 -15.62
C PHE A 6 -12.57 -15.11 -14.76
N LEU A 7 -13.31 -14.01 -14.84
CA LEU A 7 -13.10 -12.83 -14.01
C LEU A 7 -13.27 -13.17 -12.52
N ILE A 8 -14.41 -13.77 -12.15
CA ILE A 8 -14.70 -14.14 -10.75
C ILE A 8 -13.68 -15.16 -10.24
N THR A 9 -13.39 -16.19 -11.02
CA THR A 9 -12.43 -17.23 -10.65
C THR A 9 -11.01 -16.65 -10.49
N GLY A 10 -10.63 -15.74 -11.38
CA GLY A 10 -9.36 -15.03 -11.31
C GLY A 10 -9.23 -14.19 -10.03
N PHE A 11 -10.27 -13.45 -9.66
CA PHE A 11 -10.28 -12.72 -8.39
C PHE A 11 -10.16 -13.64 -7.17
N ILE A 12 -10.86 -14.77 -7.16
CA ILE A 12 -10.75 -15.75 -6.07
C ILE A 12 -9.30 -16.23 -5.92
N PHE A 13 -8.65 -16.63 -7.03
CA PHE A 13 -7.26 -17.07 -6.97
C PHE A 13 -6.29 -15.96 -6.61
N LEU A 14 -6.52 -14.74 -7.08
CA LEU A 14 -5.67 -13.59 -6.74
C LEU A 14 -5.73 -13.29 -5.23
N ILE A 15 -6.93 -13.22 -4.67
CA ILE A 15 -7.15 -12.95 -3.23
C ILE A 15 -6.60 -14.11 -2.39
N LYS A 16 -6.96 -15.35 -2.70
CA LYS A 16 -6.49 -16.53 -1.95
C LYS A 16 -4.98 -16.71 -2.06
N GLY A 17 -4.40 -16.40 -3.22
CA GLY A 17 -2.95 -16.42 -3.41
C GLY A 17 -2.24 -15.39 -2.52
N ALA A 18 -2.80 -14.18 -2.40
CA ALA A 18 -2.29 -13.17 -1.47
C ALA A 18 -2.41 -13.63 -0.01
N ASP A 19 -3.57 -14.16 0.41
CA ASP A 19 -3.77 -14.70 1.76
C ASP A 19 -2.69 -15.73 2.12
N LEU A 20 -2.49 -16.73 1.24
CA LEU A 20 -1.52 -17.80 1.45
C LEU A 20 -0.08 -17.28 1.50
N LEU A 21 0.25 -16.29 0.68
CA LEU A 21 1.56 -15.64 0.70
C LEU A 21 1.81 -14.94 2.04
N VAL A 22 0.83 -14.19 2.54
CA VAL A 22 0.91 -13.47 3.82
C VAL A 22 1.04 -14.42 4.99
N ASP A 23 0.21 -15.47 5.02
CA ASP A 23 0.23 -16.47 6.08
C ASP A 23 1.56 -17.23 6.10
N GLY A 24 2.05 -17.63 4.93
CA GLY A 24 3.33 -18.31 4.77
C GLY A 24 4.50 -17.43 5.21
N ALA A 25 4.58 -16.19 4.71
CA ALA A 25 5.63 -15.25 5.07
C ALA A 25 5.60 -14.90 6.57
N SER A 26 4.42 -14.70 7.15
CA SER A 26 4.25 -14.44 8.58
C SER A 26 4.68 -15.63 9.45
N SER A 27 4.40 -16.86 9.01
CA SER A 27 4.84 -18.08 9.69
C SER A 27 6.37 -18.22 9.70
N ILE A 28 7.03 -17.89 8.58
CA ILE A 28 8.49 -17.88 8.49
C ILE A 28 9.07 -16.79 9.41
N ALA A 29 8.52 -15.57 9.39
CA ALA A 29 8.98 -14.47 10.23
C ALA A 29 8.88 -14.80 11.74
N ARG A 30 7.78 -15.43 12.17
CA ARG A 30 7.64 -15.92 13.55
C ARG A 30 8.70 -16.95 13.93
N ARG A 31 9.05 -17.87 13.03
CA ARG A 31 10.13 -18.85 13.25
C ARG A 31 11.50 -18.20 13.37
N LEU A 32 11.67 -17.01 12.82
CA LEU A 32 12.89 -16.20 12.94
C LEU A 32 12.88 -15.27 14.18
N ASN A 33 11.91 -15.43 15.09
CA ASN A 33 11.72 -14.58 16.28
C ASN A 33 11.47 -13.10 15.97
N ILE A 34 10.90 -12.79 14.81
CA ILE A 34 10.42 -11.44 14.50
C ILE A 34 9.08 -11.24 15.21
N SER A 35 8.86 -10.11 15.88
CA SER A 35 7.60 -9.88 16.61
C SER A 35 6.39 -9.77 15.69
N ASP A 36 5.22 -10.09 16.22
CA ASP A 36 3.95 -9.91 15.52
C ASP A 36 3.68 -8.43 15.16
N LEU A 37 4.25 -7.48 15.91
CA LEU A 37 4.16 -6.05 15.59
C LEU A 37 4.91 -5.73 14.28
N VAL A 38 6.15 -6.21 14.15
CA VAL A 38 6.94 -6.00 12.93
C VAL A 38 6.31 -6.75 11.75
N ILE A 39 5.81 -7.97 11.96
CA ILE A 39 5.11 -8.74 10.93
C ILE A 39 3.84 -8.01 10.46
N GLY A 40 3.03 -7.48 11.38
CA GLY A 40 1.84 -6.72 11.07
C GLY A 40 2.13 -5.44 10.27
N LEU A 41 3.16 -4.70 10.69
CA LEU A 41 3.57 -3.45 10.02
C LEU A 41 4.26 -3.66 8.67
N THR A 42 4.71 -4.88 8.36
CA THR A 42 5.45 -5.18 7.12
C THR A 42 4.73 -6.21 6.27
N VAL A 43 4.84 -7.49 6.60
CA VAL A 43 4.33 -8.62 5.80
C VAL A 43 2.83 -8.50 5.55
N VAL A 44 2.06 -8.22 6.59
CA VAL A 44 0.60 -8.12 6.47
C VAL A 44 0.20 -6.88 5.68
N ALA A 45 0.78 -5.72 6.02
CA ALA A 45 0.51 -4.46 5.33
C ALA A 45 0.86 -4.49 3.83
N PHE A 46 1.99 -5.11 3.46
CA PHE A 46 2.33 -5.36 2.05
C PHE A 46 1.38 -6.37 1.41
N GLY A 47 1.09 -7.44 2.15
CA GLY A 47 0.23 -8.54 1.77
C GLY A 47 -1.12 -8.14 1.20
N THR A 48 -1.82 -7.24 1.91
CA THR A 48 -3.14 -6.76 1.51
C THR A 48 -3.13 -5.94 0.23
N SER A 49 -1.97 -5.39 -0.16
CA SER A 49 -1.80 -4.61 -1.40
C SER A 49 -1.14 -5.42 -2.53
N MET A 50 -0.85 -6.72 -2.30
CA MET A 50 -0.27 -7.59 -3.31
C MET A 50 -1.19 -7.79 -4.52
N PRO A 51 -2.50 -8.07 -4.37
CA PRO A 51 -3.41 -8.20 -5.50
C PRO A 51 -3.34 -7.00 -6.45
N GLU A 52 -3.38 -5.79 -5.90
CA GLU A 52 -3.33 -4.52 -6.62
C GLU A 52 -1.99 -4.35 -7.32
N LEU A 53 -0.88 -4.66 -6.64
CA LEU A 53 0.45 -4.62 -7.24
C LEU A 53 0.54 -5.54 -8.46
N PHE A 54 0.06 -6.78 -8.35
CA PHE A 54 0.04 -7.73 -9.47
C PHE A 54 -0.83 -7.24 -10.63
N VAL A 55 -2.03 -6.73 -10.35
CA VAL A 55 -2.91 -6.15 -11.38
C VAL A 55 -2.23 -4.99 -12.09
N ASN A 56 -1.59 -4.08 -11.35
CA ASN A 56 -0.87 -2.93 -11.90
C ASN A 56 0.33 -3.32 -12.75
N ILE A 57 1.12 -4.30 -12.30
CA ILE A 57 2.26 -4.83 -13.06
C ILE A 57 1.78 -5.40 -14.39
N ILE A 58 0.75 -6.24 -14.38
CA ILE A 58 0.22 -6.86 -15.60
C ILE A 58 -0.41 -5.81 -16.53
N ALA A 59 -1.15 -4.84 -15.98
CA ALA A 59 -1.74 -3.76 -16.76
C ALA A 59 -0.66 -2.90 -17.43
N SER A 60 0.38 -2.52 -16.69
CA SER A 60 1.52 -1.76 -17.22
C SER A 60 2.29 -2.54 -18.30
N PHE A 61 2.57 -3.84 -18.09
CA PHE A 61 3.22 -4.68 -19.09
C PHE A 61 2.40 -4.82 -20.39
N LYS A 62 1.08 -4.73 -20.31
CA LYS A 62 0.19 -4.75 -21.48
C LYS A 62 0.02 -3.39 -22.14
N GLY A 63 0.69 -2.34 -21.65
CA GLY A 63 0.55 -0.97 -22.15
C GLY A 63 -0.75 -0.29 -21.72
N ASN A 64 -1.50 -0.87 -20.78
CA ASN A 64 -2.76 -0.32 -20.28
C ASN A 64 -2.51 0.56 -19.04
N THR A 65 -1.77 1.65 -19.22
CA THR A 65 -1.36 2.57 -18.15
C THR A 65 -2.55 3.23 -17.44
N ASP A 66 -3.61 3.54 -18.18
CA ASP A 66 -4.84 4.12 -17.62
C ASP A 66 -5.51 3.19 -16.59
N ILE A 67 -5.50 1.87 -16.88
CA ILE A 67 -6.03 0.86 -15.96
C ILE A 67 -5.16 0.76 -14.71
N ALA A 68 -3.83 0.82 -14.87
CA ALA A 68 -2.91 0.77 -13.75
C ALA A 68 -3.08 1.98 -12.82
N ILE A 69 -3.12 3.21 -13.37
CA ILE A 69 -3.33 4.43 -12.58
C ILE A 69 -4.72 4.41 -11.93
N GLY A 70 -5.75 4.06 -12.71
CA GLY A 70 -7.13 3.95 -12.20
C GLY A 70 -7.25 2.96 -11.04
N ASN A 71 -6.54 1.83 -11.11
CA ASN A 71 -6.50 0.85 -10.03
C ASN A 71 -5.76 1.37 -8.78
N VAL A 72 -4.59 2.01 -8.93
CA VAL A 72 -3.84 2.59 -7.80
C VAL A 72 -4.64 3.68 -7.10
N VAL A 73 -5.12 4.66 -7.85
CA VAL A 73 -5.85 5.82 -7.30
C VAL A 73 -7.21 5.38 -6.75
N GLY A 74 -7.94 4.55 -7.51
CA GLY A 74 -9.26 4.04 -7.12
C GLY A 74 -9.22 3.23 -5.83
N SER A 75 -8.23 2.34 -5.65
CA SER A 75 -8.09 1.53 -4.44
C SER A 75 -7.81 2.38 -3.20
N ASN A 76 -6.97 3.42 -3.32
CA ASN A 76 -6.71 4.34 -2.20
C ASN A 76 -7.94 5.19 -1.85
N ILE A 77 -8.69 5.66 -2.85
CA ILE A 77 -9.97 6.35 -2.64
C ILE A 77 -10.96 5.43 -1.91
N ALA A 78 -11.12 4.19 -2.37
CA ALA A 78 -11.98 3.22 -1.71
C ALA A 78 -11.54 2.92 -0.27
N ASN A 79 -10.24 2.75 -0.02
CA ASN A 79 -9.72 2.49 1.32
C ASN A 79 -10.02 3.63 2.30
N VAL A 80 -9.86 4.89 1.88
CA VAL A 80 -10.07 6.05 2.76
C VAL A 80 -11.56 6.40 2.88
N PHE A 81 -12.28 6.52 1.78
CA PHE A 81 -13.66 7.02 1.82
C PHE A 81 -14.68 5.93 2.13
N LEU A 82 -14.50 4.73 1.57
CA LEU A 82 -15.44 3.63 1.78
C LEU A 82 -15.06 2.82 3.02
N ILE A 83 -13.87 2.19 3.04
CA ILE A 83 -13.52 1.26 4.12
C ILE A 83 -13.35 2.00 5.45
N LEU A 84 -12.44 2.98 5.50
CA LEU A 84 -12.18 3.75 6.71
C LEU A 84 -13.39 4.61 7.11
N GLY A 85 -14.08 5.22 6.14
CA GLY A 85 -15.31 5.96 6.36
C GLY A 85 -16.41 5.12 7.03
N VAL A 86 -16.74 3.95 6.47
CA VAL A 86 -17.71 3.03 7.07
C VAL A 86 -17.22 2.49 8.42
N SER A 87 -15.95 2.13 8.52
CA SER A 87 -15.37 1.63 9.78
C SER A 87 -15.51 2.66 10.91
N SER A 88 -15.30 3.95 10.61
CA SER A 88 -15.42 5.05 11.59
C SER A 88 -16.85 5.27 12.09
N ILE A 89 -17.87 4.92 11.27
CA ILE A 89 -19.28 4.99 11.66
C ILE A 89 -19.63 3.81 12.57
N ILE A 90 -19.10 2.62 12.28
CA ILE A 90 -19.36 1.41 13.06
C ILE A 90 -18.65 1.45 14.41
N TYR A 91 -17.39 1.88 14.44
CA TYR A 91 -16.57 1.93 15.65
C TYR A 91 -15.67 3.17 15.66
N PRO A 92 -15.69 4.00 16.72
CA PRO A 92 -14.83 5.17 16.82
C PRO A 92 -13.34 4.80 16.74
N LEU A 93 -12.65 5.35 15.75
CA LEU A 93 -11.23 5.08 15.51
C LEU A 93 -10.35 5.95 16.42
N ALA A 94 -9.66 5.32 17.37
CA ALA A 94 -8.63 6.00 18.16
C ALA A 94 -7.34 6.12 17.35
N VAL A 95 -7.02 7.33 16.88
CA VAL A 95 -5.78 7.63 16.14
C VAL A 95 -4.70 8.19 17.05
N THR A 96 -3.47 7.71 16.90
CA THR A 96 -2.32 8.20 17.67
C THR A 96 -1.84 9.54 17.13
N LYS A 97 -1.17 10.34 17.99
CA LYS A 97 -0.56 11.61 17.54
C LYS A 97 0.47 11.41 16.43
N GLY A 98 1.18 10.27 16.42
CA GLY A 98 2.15 9.91 15.39
C GLY A 98 1.49 9.75 14.02
N THR A 99 0.37 9.02 13.97
CA THR A 99 -0.42 8.84 12.75
C THR A 99 -0.92 10.17 12.20
N VAL A 100 -1.49 11.02 13.07
CA VAL A 100 -2.08 12.31 12.64
C VAL A 100 -1.02 13.28 12.10
N TRP A 101 0.12 13.41 12.75
CA TRP A 101 1.10 14.45 12.43
C TRP A 101 2.23 13.98 11.51
N LYS A 102 2.38 12.68 11.26
CA LYS A 102 3.46 12.15 10.44
C LYS A 102 2.96 11.26 9.31
N GLU A 103 2.20 10.21 9.62
CA GLU A 103 1.76 9.23 8.60
C GLU A 103 0.77 9.83 7.61
N ILE A 104 -0.26 10.55 8.10
CA ILE A 104 -1.26 11.20 7.24
C ILE A 104 -0.61 12.26 6.33
N PRO A 105 0.20 13.22 6.83
CA PRO A 105 0.90 14.17 5.97
C PRO A 105 1.82 13.51 4.94
N PHE A 106 2.50 12.43 5.31
CA PHE A 106 3.37 11.71 4.38
C PHE A 106 2.56 11.02 3.26
N SER A 107 1.44 10.40 3.61
CA SER A 107 0.51 9.82 2.63
C SER A 107 -0.07 10.89 1.70
N LEU A 108 -0.42 12.06 2.24
CA LEU A 108 -0.90 13.19 1.44
C LEU A 108 0.19 13.71 0.49
N LEU A 109 1.43 13.82 0.99
CA LEU A 109 2.58 14.21 0.18
C LEU A 109 2.81 13.22 -0.97
N ALA A 110 2.73 11.91 -0.71
CA ALA A 110 2.85 10.89 -1.75
C ALA A 110 1.74 11.02 -2.81
N ALA A 111 0.50 11.31 -2.39
CA ALA A 111 -0.61 11.57 -3.31
C ALA A 111 -0.40 12.84 -4.14
N ILE A 112 0.15 13.91 -3.55
CA ILE A 112 0.49 15.14 -4.26
C ILE A 112 1.63 14.90 -5.26
N VAL A 113 2.68 14.17 -4.87
CA VAL A 113 3.78 13.81 -5.77
C VAL A 113 3.25 13.00 -6.95
N LEU A 114 2.41 11.99 -6.69
CA LEU A 114 1.76 11.22 -7.75
C LEU A 114 0.92 12.12 -8.67
N PHE A 115 0.15 13.05 -8.10
CA PHE A 115 -0.63 14.00 -8.89
C PHE A 115 0.26 14.86 -9.79
N VAL A 116 1.38 15.37 -9.28
CA VAL A 116 2.32 16.18 -10.06
C VAL A 116 2.92 15.37 -11.21
N VAL A 117 3.49 14.19 -10.93
CA VAL A 117 4.18 13.38 -11.95
C VAL A 117 3.22 12.65 -12.92
N ALA A 118 1.94 12.57 -12.60
CA ALA A 118 0.92 11.96 -13.47
C ALA A 118 0.19 12.98 -14.35
N ASN A 119 0.45 14.28 -14.20
CA ASN A 119 -0.31 15.35 -14.87
C ASN A 119 0.60 16.33 -15.64
N ASP A 120 1.57 15.80 -16.39
CA ASP A 120 2.47 16.60 -17.23
C ASP A 120 1.73 17.47 -18.25
N GLN A 121 0.59 17.02 -18.76
CA GLN A 121 -0.24 17.82 -19.66
C GLN A 121 -0.76 19.11 -18.99
N LEU A 122 -1.10 19.04 -17.71
CA LEU A 122 -1.62 20.19 -16.96
C LEU A 122 -0.49 21.13 -16.50
N LEU A 123 0.69 20.58 -16.19
CA LEU A 123 1.79 21.30 -15.56
C LEU A 123 2.84 21.81 -16.55
N ASP A 124 3.25 20.96 -17.49
CA ASP A 124 4.33 21.23 -18.45
C ASP A 124 3.80 21.52 -19.88
N GLY A 125 2.49 21.34 -20.10
CA GLY A 125 1.86 21.52 -21.42
C GLY A 125 2.20 20.41 -22.42
N SER A 126 2.63 19.25 -21.92
CA SER A 126 2.87 18.06 -22.75
C SER A 126 1.60 17.62 -23.49
N GLN A 127 1.77 17.04 -24.68
CA GLN A 127 0.65 16.51 -25.49
C GLN A 127 0.01 15.26 -24.85
N VAL A 128 0.76 14.55 -23.98
CA VAL A 128 0.32 13.32 -23.30
C VAL A 128 0.88 13.33 -21.88
N SER A 129 0.05 12.95 -20.90
CA SER A 129 0.52 12.63 -19.54
C SER A 129 1.00 11.18 -19.52
N GLU A 130 2.28 10.96 -19.24
CA GLU A 130 2.86 9.61 -19.19
C GLU A 130 3.69 9.42 -17.93
N LEU A 131 3.40 8.37 -17.15
CA LEU A 131 4.27 7.99 -16.03
C LEU A 131 5.55 7.34 -16.57
N THR A 132 6.67 8.05 -16.46
CA THR A 132 7.96 7.53 -16.91
C THR A 132 8.62 6.64 -15.86
N ARG A 133 9.71 5.96 -16.24
CA ARG A 133 10.51 5.17 -15.30
C ARG A 133 11.16 6.05 -14.23
N ILE A 134 11.44 7.32 -14.54
CA ILE A 134 12.04 8.26 -13.59
C ILE A 134 11.01 8.61 -12.51
N ASP A 135 9.76 8.86 -12.89
CA ASP A 135 8.67 9.13 -11.95
C ASP A 135 8.43 7.93 -11.03
N GLY A 136 8.46 6.72 -11.61
CA GLY A 136 8.42 5.48 -10.84
C GLY A 136 9.57 5.36 -9.83
N LEU A 137 10.80 5.74 -10.19
CA LEU A 137 11.95 5.74 -9.27
C LEU A 137 11.81 6.79 -8.16
N VAL A 138 11.25 7.96 -8.46
CA VAL A 138 10.97 9.01 -7.46
C VAL A 138 9.95 8.49 -6.44
N LEU A 139 8.84 7.92 -6.90
CA LEU A 139 7.80 7.34 -6.04
C LEU A 139 8.34 6.15 -5.22
N LEU A 140 9.16 5.29 -5.83
CA LEU A 140 9.80 4.17 -5.14
C LEU A 140 10.78 4.66 -4.06
N SER A 141 11.52 5.73 -4.31
CA SER A 141 12.42 6.33 -3.33
C SER A 141 11.64 6.88 -2.13
N PHE A 142 10.53 7.57 -2.38
CA PHE A 142 9.59 8.00 -1.33
C PHE A 142 9.07 6.82 -0.51
N PHE A 143 8.70 5.73 -1.18
CA PHE A 143 8.24 4.52 -0.52
C PHE A 143 9.31 3.87 0.36
N ILE A 144 10.55 3.78 -0.12
CA ILE A 144 11.68 3.24 0.67
C ILE A 144 11.93 4.10 1.91
N ILE A 145 11.90 5.43 1.77
CA ILE A 145 12.04 6.36 2.90
C ILE A 145 10.92 6.14 3.93
N PHE A 146 9.69 5.98 3.47
CA PHE A 146 8.54 5.71 4.33
C PHE A 146 8.68 4.39 5.09
N ILE A 147 9.05 3.31 4.40
CA ILE A 147 9.26 2.00 5.02
C ILE A 147 10.39 2.06 6.05
N TYR A 148 11.50 2.73 5.74
CA TYR A 148 12.60 2.91 6.69
C TYR A 148 12.14 3.67 7.94
N TYR A 149 11.38 4.76 7.76
CA TYR A 149 10.79 5.51 8.86
C TYR A 149 9.88 4.62 9.73
N THR A 150 8.95 3.89 9.13
CA THR A 150 8.02 3.00 9.84
C THR A 150 8.76 1.90 10.60
N PHE A 151 9.77 1.28 9.97
CA PHE A 151 10.58 0.25 10.61
C PHE A 151 11.39 0.81 11.79
N SER A 152 11.96 2.01 11.65
CA SER A 152 12.72 2.66 12.74
C SER A 152 11.86 2.97 13.96
N ILE A 153 10.56 3.22 13.76
CA ILE A 153 9.60 3.41 14.86
C ILE A 153 9.23 2.08 15.49
N ALA A 154 8.95 1.06 14.67
CA ALA A 154 8.64 -0.28 15.15
C ALA A 154 9.76 -0.84 16.05
N ALA A 155 11.02 -0.75 15.60
CA ALA A 155 12.18 -1.21 16.34
C ALA A 155 12.39 -0.45 17.67
N ARG A 156 12.04 0.85 17.74
CA ARG A 156 12.08 1.61 19.00
C ARG A 156 11.02 1.15 19.99
N ILE A 157 9.83 0.79 19.52
CA ILE A 157 8.74 0.30 20.38
C ILE A 157 9.11 -1.06 20.98
N GLU A 158 9.71 -1.97 20.20
CA GLU A 158 10.23 -3.25 20.71
C GLU A 158 11.30 -3.06 21.79
N GLY A 159 12.28 -2.17 21.56
CA GLY A 159 13.33 -1.90 22.55
C GLY A 159 12.83 -1.30 23.87
N MET A 160 11.66 -0.67 23.88
CA MET A 160 11.00 -0.19 25.11
C MET A 160 10.31 -1.31 25.89
N GLY A 161 9.92 -2.41 25.23
CA GLY A 161 9.33 -3.59 25.87
C GLY A 161 10.29 -4.33 26.81
N GLU A 162 11.61 -4.19 26.61
CA GLU A 162 12.62 -4.76 27.50
C GLU A 162 12.83 -3.94 28.80
N HIS A 163 12.24 -2.74 28.91
CA HIS A 163 12.48 -1.81 30.03
C HIS A 163 11.28 -1.65 30.99
N VAL A 164 10.27 -2.52 30.93
CA VAL A 164 9.19 -2.55 31.92
C VAL A 164 9.55 -3.57 33.01
N PRO A 165 10.02 -3.16 34.21
CA PRO A 165 10.15 -4.08 35.33
C PRO A 165 8.75 -4.58 35.69
N ALA A 166 8.63 -5.90 35.85
CA ALA A 166 7.42 -6.61 36.27
C ALA A 166 6.88 -6.10 37.62
#